data_AF-A0A078LZW8-F1
#
_entry.id   AF-A0A078LZW8-F1
#
_cell.length_a   1.000
_cell.length_b   1.000
_cell.length_c   1.000
_cell.angle_alpha   90.00
_cell.angle_beta   90.00
_cell.angle_gamma   90.00
#
_symmetry.space_group_name_H-M   'P 1'
#
loop_
_entity.id
_entity.type
_entity.pdbx_description
1 polymer ?
#
loop_
_entity_poly.entity_id
_entity_poly.type
_entity_poly.pdbx_seq_one_letter_code
_entity_poly.pdbx_strand_id
1 'polypeptide(L)' 'MQHIDWLIVLIGTGFALLGIGFSYRDKNWGVALIALGVLTMFSTITFKLYIAFNH' A
#
# COMPACT_ATOMS: atom_id res chain seq x y z
N MET A 1 -2.07 18.03 -11.26
CA MET A 1 -0.73 17.40 -11.20
C MET A 1 -0.40 16.89 -9.79
N GLN A 2 -0.59 17.65 -8.70
CA GLN A 2 -0.20 17.24 -7.33
C GLN A 2 -0.86 15.98 -6.73
N HIS A 3 -2.10 15.61 -7.10
CA HIS A 3 -2.74 14.38 -6.57
C HIS A 3 -2.18 13.08 -7.14
N ILE A 4 -1.67 13.13 -8.36
CA ILE A 4 -1.15 11.94 -9.05
C ILE A 4 0.17 11.49 -8.41
N ASP A 5 1.02 12.45 -8.03
CA ASP A 5 2.30 12.18 -7.36
C ASP A 5 2.09 11.47 -6.01
N TRP A 6 1.08 11.89 -5.23
CA TRP A 6 0.78 11.30 -3.93
C TRP A 6 0.30 9.85 -4.05
N LEU A 7 -0.58 9.56 -5.01
CA LEU A 7 -1.07 8.20 -5.27
C LEU A 7 0.03 7.27 -5.74
N ILE A 8 0.94 7.76 -6.59
CA ILE A 8 2.07 6.98 -7.10
C ILE A 8 3.03 6.59 -5.96
N VAL A 9 3.32 7.52 -5.05
CA VAL A 9 4.18 7.25 -3.88
C VAL A 9 3.54 6.19 -2.97
N LEU A 10 2.23 6.27 -2.75
CA LEU A 10 1.49 5.35 -1.87
C LEU A 10 1.37 3.93 -2.45
N ILE A 11 1.14 3.83 -3.78
CA ILE A 11 1.17 2.54 -4.49
C ILE A 11 2.60 1.97 -4.51
N GLY A 12 3.61 2.81 -4.75
CA GLY A 12 5.01 2.40 -4.78
C GLY A 12 5.49 1.84 -3.44
N THR A 13 5.11 2.48 -2.33
CA THR A 13 5.40 1.98 -0.98
C THR A 13 4.63 0.68 -0.66
N GLY A 14 3.37 0.57 -1.07
CA GLY A 14 2.61 -0.68 -0.95
C GLY A 14 3.22 -1.85 -1.72
N PHE A 15 3.70 -1.61 -2.94
CA PHE A 15 4.39 -2.61 -3.76
C PHE A 15 5.72 -3.06 -3.15
N ALA A 16 6.50 -2.11 -2.62
CA ALA A 16 7.75 -2.41 -1.93
C ALA A 16 7.51 -3.25 -0.66
N LEU A 17 6.49 -2.93 0.14
CA LEU A 17 6.12 -3.71 1.32
C LEU A 17 5.70 -5.15 0.95
N LEU A 18 4.91 -5.32 -0.11
CA LEU A 18 4.51 -6.64 -0.60
C LEU A 18 5.73 -7.45 -1.06
N GLY A 19 6.65 -6.84 -1.81
CA GLY A 19 7.89 -7.49 -2.26
C GLY A 19 8.78 -7.93 -1.09
N ILE A 20 9.01 -7.03 -0.11
CA ILE A 20 9.81 -7.33 1.08
C ILE A 20 9.12 -8.41 1.95
N GLY A 21 7.80 -8.34 2.10
CA GLY A 21 7.02 -9.37 2.80
C GLY A 21 7.09 -10.74 2.14
N PHE A 22 7.11 -10.78 0.80
CA PHE A 22 7.29 -12.01 0.03
C PHE A 22 8.70 -12.59 0.17
N SER A 23 9.75 -11.76 0.18
CA SER A 23 11.12 -12.20 0.43
C SER A 23 11.35 -12.75 1.84
N TYR A 24 10.59 -12.27 2.83
CA TYR A 24 10.65 -12.75 4.21
C TYR A 24 9.60 -13.83 4.54
N ARG A 25 8.92 -14.39 3.54
CA ARG A 25 7.82 -15.37 3.69
C ARG A 25 8.20 -16.60 4.52
N ASP A 26 9.48 -17.00 4.52
CA ASP A 26 10.00 -18.14 5.28
C ASP A 26 10.00 -17.91 6.80
N LYS A 27 10.01 -16.65 7.24
CA LYS A 27 9.90 -16.27 8.64
C LYS A 27 8.43 -15.95 8.93
N ASN A 28 7.92 -16.36 10.10
CA ASN A 28 6.55 -16.07 10.56
C ASN A 28 6.14 -14.58 10.47
N TRP A 29 7.12 -13.68 10.31
CA TRP A 29 6.96 -12.23 10.10
C TRP A 29 6.67 -11.82 8.65
N GLY A 30 6.99 -12.63 7.65
CA GLY A 30 6.72 -12.34 6.24
C GLY A 30 5.22 -12.24 5.94
N VAL A 31 4.41 -13.09 6.56
CA VAL A 31 2.95 -13.04 6.44
C VAL A 31 2.38 -11.74 7.01
N ALA A 32 2.92 -11.25 8.13
CA ALA A 32 2.53 -9.96 8.72
C ALA A 32 2.90 -8.77 7.83
N LEU A 33 4.07 -8.81 7.18
CA LEU A 33 4.49 -7.80 6.20
C LEU A 33 3.62 -7.81 4.94
N ILE A 34 3.21 -8.98 4.45
CA ILE A 34 2.28 -9.10 3.33
C ILE A 34 0.90 -8.53 3.73
N ALA A 35 0.40 -8.86 4.92
CA ALA A 35 -0.85 -8.32 5.44
C ALA A 35 -0.80 -6.78 5.59
N LEU A 36 0.32 -6.22 6.05
CA LEU A 36 0.55 -4.77 6.07
C LEU A 36 0.58 -4.17 4.67
N GLY A 37 1.20 -4.83 3.69
CA GLY A 37 1.19 -4.39 2.29
C GLY A 37 -0.22 -4.33 1.70
N VAL A 38 -1.05 -5.33 1.99
CA VAL A 38 -2.47 -5.37 1.61
C VAL A 38 -3.26 -4.26 2.29
N LEU A 39 -3.06 -4.03 3.59
CA LEU A 39 -3.69 -2.91 4.31
C LEU A 39 -3.28 -1.54 3.73
N THR A 40 -2.03 -1.40 3.30
CA THR A 40 -1.52 -0.17 2.68
C THR A 40 -2.18 0.08 1.33
N MET A 41 -2.34 -0.96 0.51
CA MET A 41 -3.13 -0.91 -0.73
C MET A 41 -4.59 -0.54 -0.45
N PHE A 42 -5.20 -1.12 0.59
CA PHE A 42 -6.57 -0.79 0.98
C PHE A 42 -6.70 0.68 1.42
N SER A 43 -5.74 1.18 2.20
CA SER A 43 -5.63 2.59 2.59
C SER A 43 -5.51 3.52 1.39
N THR A 44 -4.78 3.10 0.34
CA THR A 44 -4.69 3.85 -0.93
C THR A 44 -6.07 4.03 -1.57
N ILE A 45 -6.86 2.97 -1.62
CA ILE A 45 -8.21 2.99 -2.17
C ILE A 45 -9.09 3.91 -1.34
N THR A 46 -9.06 3.81 -0.01
CA THR A 46 -9.82 4.68 0.90
C THR A 46 -9.43 6.14 0.75
N PHE A 47 -8.14 6.46 0.63
CA PHE A 47 -7.66 7.84 0.44
C PHE A 47 -8.16 8.42 -0.89
N LYS A 48 -8.12 7.61 -1.93
CA LYS A 48 -8.63 7.95 -3.26
C LYS A 48 -10.16 8.12 -3.24
N LEU A 49 -10.87 7.32 -2.46
CA LEU A 49 -12.32 7.46 -2.24
C LEU A 49 -12.65 8.73 -1.46
N TYR A 50 -11.89 9.05 -0.41
CA TYR A 50 -12.08 10.25 0.40
C TYR A 50 -11.92 11.52 -0.44
N ILE A 51 -10.86 11.58 -1.26
CA ILE A 51 -10.67 12.68 -2.20
C ILE A 51 -11.82 12.77 -3.21
N ALA A 52 -12.29 11.63 -3.74
CA ALA A 52 -13.37 11.60 -4.73
C ALA A 52 -14.75 11.96 -4.15
N PHE A 53 -15.01 11.66 -2.88
CA PHE A 53 -16.25 11.99 -2.17
C PHE A 53 -16.24 13.39 -1.55
N ASN A 54 -15.05 13.93 -1.27
CA ASN A 54 -14.86 15.29 -0.75
C ASN A 54 -14.62 16.31 -1.89
N HIS A 55 -15.10 15.99 -3.10
CA HIS A 55 -15.18 16.84 -4.28
C HIS A 55 -16.63 16.78 -4.80
#